data_AF-A0A933IU34-F1
#
_entry.id   AF-A0A933IU34-F1
#
_cell.length_a   1.000
_cell.length_b   1.000
_cell.length_c   1.000
_cell.angle_alpha   90.00
_cell.angle_beta   90.00
_cell.angle_gamma   90.00
#
_symmetry.space_group_name_H-M   'P 1'
#
loop_
_entity.id
_entity.type
_entity.pdbx_description
1 polymer ?
#
loop_
_entity_poly.entity_id
_entity_poly.type
_entity_poly.pdbx_seq_one_letter_code
_entity_poly.pdbx_strand_id
1 'polypeptide(L)'
;MSMCLSLMPVKAASWLETVNEGGLNNVGQAYGADAPRDIRMTVVDIIKIVLGFLGIIVVIIILYAGFKWMTAGGNEENVTEAKKMLTNGIIGLIIILSAYALATFIISYMVGATTDTQVIWQ
;
A
#
# COMPACT_ATOMS: atom_id res chain seq x y z
N MET A 1 15.91 15.47 -32.57
CA MET A 1 16.65 14.62 -31.59
C MET A 1 16.51 15.10 -30.14
N SER A 2 15.51 15.92 -29.78
CA SER A 2 15.42 16.49 -28.41
C SER A 2 14.07 16.25 -27.71
N MET A 3 13.22 15.36 -28.24
CA MET A 3 11.83 15.23 -27.78
C MET A 3 11.53 13.94 -27.01
N CYS A 4 12.54 13.09 -26.77
CA CYS A 4 12.38 11.85 -25.98
C CYS A 4 12.97 11.93 -24.55
N LEU A 5 13.66 13.02 -24.17
CA LEU A 5 14.39 13.09 -22.90
C LEU A 5 13.62 13.80 -21.75
N SER A 6 12.46 14.42 -22.00
CA SER A 6 11.67 15.07 -20.93
C SER A 6 10.60 14.16 -20.28
N LEU A 7 10.48 12.90 -20.70
CA LEU A 7 9.41 11.99 -20.26
C LEU A 7 9.83 10.98 -19.18
N MET A 8 10.98 11.19 -18.54
CA MET A 8 11.31 10.52 -17.27
C MET A 8 11.82 11.63 -16.34
N PRO A 9 11.05 12.03 -15.30
CA PRO A 9 10.70 11.15 -14.19
C PRO A 9 9.31 11.45 -13.59
N VAL A 10 8.20 11.13 -14.26
CA VAL A 10 6.85 11.38 -13.69
C VAL A 10 6.14 10.11 -13.18
N LYS A 11 6.62 8.92 -13.52
CA LYS A 11 6.08 7.66 -12.96
C LYS A 11 6.69 7.26 -11.61
N ALA A 12 7.74 7.95 -11.17
CA ALA A 12 8.23 7.85 -9.80
C ALA A 12 7.53 8.88 -8.88
N ALA A 13 7.09 10.02 -9.42
CA ALA A 13 6.46 11.10 -8.69
C ALA A 13 4.99 10.82 -8.31
N SER A 14 4.26 10.00 -9.08
CA SER A 14 2.88 9.63 -8.74
C SER A 14 2.77 8.87 -7.41
N TRP A 15 3.81 8.13 -7.04
CA TRP A 15 3.89 7.43 -5.74
C TRP A 15 4.19 8.39 -4.58
N LEU A 16 4.82 9.53 -4.84
CA LEU A 16 5.08 10.60 -3.86
C LEU A 16 3.87 11.54 -3.69
N GLU A 17 3.12 11.82 -4.77
CA GLU A 17 1.87 12.58 -4.69
C GLU A 17 0.76 11.81 -3.96
N THR A 18 0.61 10.51 -4.20
CA THR A 18 -0.37 9.68 -3.48
C THR A 18 -0.07 9.52 -1.98
N VAL A 19 1.19 9.61 -1.55
CA VAL A 19 1.52 9.67 -0.10
C VAL A 19 1.40 11.09 0.48
N ASN A 20 1.60 12.14 -0.32
CA ASN A 20 1.43 13.53 0.13
C ASN A 20 -0.05 13.95 0.22
N GLU A 21 -0.87 13.57 -0.76
CA GLU A 21 -2.33 13.72 -0.78
C GLU A 21 -3.07 12.56 -0.08
N GLY A 22 -2.35 11.55 0.40
CA GLY A 22 -2.89 10.48 1.23
C GLY A 22 -2.56 10.64 2.71
N GLY A 23 -1.47 11.34 3.03
CA GLY A 23 -0.94 11.46 4.38
C GLY A 23 -1.36 12.76 5.09
N LEU A 24 -1.09 13.93 4.51
CA LEU A 24 -1.19 15.23 5.19
C LEU A 24 -2.62 15.77 5.30
N ASN A 25 -3.42 15.61 4.26
CA ASN A 25 -4.82 15.95 4.19
C ASN A 25 -5.74 14.97 4.95
N ASN A 26 -5.33 13.71 5.16
CA ASN A 26 -6.07 12.78 6.04
C ASN A 26 -5.72 12.97 7.53
N VAL A 27 -4.48 13.35 7.88
CA VAL A 27 -4.17 13.75 9.27
C VAL A 27 -4.74 15.13 9.62
N GLY A 28 -4.89 16.05 8.67
CA GLY A 28 -5.58 17.33 8.89
C GLY A 28 -7.10 17.20 9.11
N GLN A 29 -7.75 16.26 8.41
CA GLN A 29 -9.18 15.95 8.56
C GLN A 29 -9.50 15.13 9.83
N ALA A 30 -8.50 14.48 10.44
CA ALA A 30 -8.67 13.82 11.72
C ALA A 30 -8.85 14.80 12.90
N TYR A 31 -8.35 16.04 12.76
CA TYR A 31 -8.25 17.03 13.84
C TYR A 31 -9.15 18.27 13.70
N GLY A 32 -10.00 18.42 12.67
CA GLY A 32 -10.82 19.63 12.55
C GLY A 32 -12.09 19.53 11.70
N ALA A 33 -13.22 19.80 12.37
CA ALA A 33 -14.50 20.33 11.87
C ALA A 33 -15.46 19.43 11.07
N ASP A 34 -16.48 18.91 11.79
CA ASP A 34 -17.90 18.98 11.42
C ASP A 34 -18.34 18.58 9.99
N ALA A 35 -17.85 17.46 9.47
CA ALA A 35 -18.68 16.62 8.59
C ALA A 35 -19.17 15.42 9.42
N PRO A 36 -20.42 14.93 9.24
CA PRO A 36 -20.81 13.64 9.81
C PRO A 36 -19.80 12.63 9.29
N ARG A 37 -18.88 12.21 10.17
CA ARG A 37 -17.79 11.31 9.78
C ARG A 37 -18.44 9.99 9.44
N ASP A 38 -18.76 9.82 8.16
CA ASP A 38 -19.14 8.54 7.61
C ASP A 38 -18.10 7.56 8.10
N ILE A 39 -18.58 6.52 8.79
CA ILE A 39 -17.74 5.46 9.38
C ILE A 39 -16.73 4.93 8.34
N ARG A 40 -17.07 5.03 7.05
CA ARG A 40 -16.21 4.75 5.89
C ARG A 40 -14.89 5.54 5.89
N MET A 41 -14.90 6.86 6.11
CA MET A 41 -13.65 7.65 6.05
C MET A 41 -12.73 7.33 7.23
N THR A 42 -13.30 7.14 8.43
CA THR A 42 -12.53 6.77 9.62
C THR A 42 -11.85 5.40 9.45
N VAL A 43 -12.55 4.44 8.84
CA VAL A 43 -12.00 3.11 8.56
C VAL A 43 -10.85 3.19 7.54
N VAL A 44 -10.98 4.01 6.50
CA VAL A 44 -9.93 4.17 5.48
C VAL A 44 -8.64 4.74 6.09
N ASP A 45 -8.74 5.72 6.98
CA ASP A 45 -7.56 6.33 7.60
C ASP A 45 -6.85 5.39 8.58
N ILE A 46 -7.62 4.61 9.35
CA ILE A 46 -7.06 3.56 10.21
C ILE A 46 -6.34 2.50 9.36
N ILE A 47 -6.93 2.08 8.24
CA ILE A 47 -6.28 1.11 7.34
C ILE A 47 -4.97 1.67 6.79
N LYS A 48 -4.93 2.94 6.35
CA LYS A 48 -3.70 3.57 5.84
C LYS A 48 -2.59 3.61 6.88
N ILE A 49 -2.91 4.00 8.12
CA ILE A 49 -1.90 4.11 9.19
C ILE A 49 -1.35 2.73 9.59
N VAL A 50 -2.23 1.73 9.66
CA VAL A 50 -1.85 0.34 9.96
C VAL A 50 -1.03 -0.24 8.81
N LEU A 51 -1.42 -0.05 7.55
CA LEU A 51 -0.67 -0.54 6.39
C LEU A 51 0.72 0.10 6.29
N GLY A 52 0.85 1.40 6.58
CA GLY A 52 2.15 2.08 6.61
C GLY A 52 3.08 1.50 7.67
N PHE A 53 2.56 1.28 8.88
CA PHE A 53 3.33 0.68 9.96
C PHE A 53 3.71 -0.78 9.67
N LEU A 54 2.78 -1.58 9.13
CA LEU A 54 3.03 -2.95 8.73
C LEU A 54 4.08 -3.05 7.63
N GLY A 55 4.02 -2.15 6.64
CA GLY A 55 4.96 -2.10 5.52
C GLY A 55 6.40 -1.89 5.98
N ILE A 56 6.63 -0.96 6.91
CA ILE A 56 7.96 -0.71 7.49
C ILE A 56 8.50 -1.97 8.18
N ILE A 57 7.68 -2.67 8.96
CA ILE A 57 8.08 -3.90 9.65
C ILE A 57 8.49 -4.98 8.65
N VAL A 58 7.73 -5.14 7.56
CA VAL A 58 8.04 -6.13 6.51
C VAL A 58 9.38 -5.82 5.84
N VAL A 59 9.67 -4.56 5.53
CA VAL A 59 10.96 -4.18 4.93
C VAL A 59 12.13 -4.54 5.87
N ILE A 60 11.99 -4.31 7.17
CA ILE A 60 13.03 -4.64 8.16
C ILE A 60 13.29 -6.16 8.19
N ILE A 61 12.23 -6.98 8.18
CA ILE A 61 12.35 -8.44 8.19
C ILE A 61 13.03 -8.94 6.90
N ILE A 62 12.67 -8.39 5.75
CA ILE A 62 13.28 -8.76 4.45
C ILE A 62 14.77 -8.42 4.43
N LEU A 63 15.16 -7.24 4.95
CA LEU A 63 16.58 -6.88 5.07
C LEU A 63 17.33 -7.86 5.97
N TYR A 64 16.78 -8.19 7.14
CA TYR A 64 17.42 -9.13 8.06
C TYR A 64 17.56 -10.54 7.46
N ALA A 65 16.53 -11.02 6.77
CA ALA A 65 16.56 -12.30 6.05
C ALA A 65 17.57 -12.28 4.89
N GLY A 66 17.67 -11.17 4.16
CA GLY A 66 18.62 -10.98 3.07
C GLY A 66 20.07 -10.99 3.55
N PHE A 67 20.37 -10.30 4.65
CA PHE A 67 21.69 -10.33 5.27
C PHE A 67 22.06 -11.73 5.76
N LYS A 68 21.13 -12.46 6.42
CA LYS A 68 21.34 -13.84 6.86
C LYS A 68 21.59 -14.79 5.67
N TRP A 69 20.92 -14.58 4.54
CA TRP A 69 21.14 -15.38 3.33
C TRP A 69 22.53 -15.13 2.73
N MET A 70 22.97 -13.86 2.66
CA MET A 70 24.30 -13.51 2.15
C MET A 70 25.44 -14.00 3.04
N THR A 71 25.25 -14.07 4.36
CA THR A 71 26.27 -14.58 5.30
C THR A 71 26.25 -16.10 5.50
N ALA A 72 25.30 -16.83 4.90
CA ALA A 72 25.19 -18.29 5.07
C ALA A 72 26.36 -19.09 4.45
N GLY A 73 27.18 -18.48 3.58
CA GLY A 73 28.57 -18.86 3.32
C GLY A 73 28.87 -20.29 2.87
N GLY A 74 27.87 -21.11 2.52
CA GLY A 74 28.04 -22.51 2.09
C GLY A 74 27.49 -23.56 3.05
N ASN A 75 26.93 -23.20 4.22
CA ASN A 75 26.15 -24.15 5.02
C ASN A 75 24.73 -24.29 4.45
N GLU A 76 24.41 -25.44 3.87
CA GLU A 76 23.08 -25.71 3.26
C GLU A 76 21.92 -25.49 4.22
N GLU A 77 22.11 -25.73 5.51
CA GLU A 77 21.08 -25.55 6.53
C GLU A 77 20.72 -24.07 6.70
N ASN A 78 21.73 -23.19 6.80
CA ASN A 78 21.54 -21.74 6.89
C ASN A 78 20.96 -21.15 5.60
N VAL A 79 21.34 -21.68 4.43
CA VAL A 79 20.80 -21.26 3.14
C VAL A 79 19.33 -21.65 3.01
N THR A 80 18.97 -22.87 3.45
CA THR A 80 17.59 -23.36 3.41
C THR A 80 16.70 -22.60 4.37
N GLU A 81 17.18 -22.33 5.58
CA GLU A 81 16.47 -21.53 6.57
C GLU A 81 16.25 -20.09 6.07
N ALA A 82 17.29 -19.45 5.51
CA ALA A 82 17.20 -18.11 4.97
C ALA A 82 16.27 -18.03 3.74
N LYS A 83 16.27 -19.05 2.86
CA LYS A 83 15.30 -19.16 1.76
C LYS A 83 13.86 -19.27 2.27
N LYS A 84 13.62 -20.09 3.29
CA LYS A 84 12.29 -20.21 3.91
C LYS A 84 11.83 -18.87 4.50
N MET A 85 12.74 -18.15 5.13
CA MET A 85 12.47 -16.82 5.69
C MET A 85 12.16 -15.78 4.60
N LEU A 86 12.89 -15.82 3.48
CA LEU A 86 12.64 -15.01 2.30
C LEU A 86 11.27 -15.30 1.67
N THR A 87 10.93 -16.58 1.47
CA THR A 87 9.61 -16.98 0.94
C THR A 87 8.47 -16.45 1.82
N ASN A 88 8.61 -16.56 3.14
CA ASN A 88 7.62 -16.01 4.07
C ASN A 88 7.53 -14.47 4.00
N GLY A 89 8.67 -13.78 3.84
CA GLY A 89 8.70 -12.33 3.64
C GLY A 89 8.02 -11.88 2.35
N ILE A 90 8.22 -12.61 1.25
CA ILE A 90 7.56 -12.35 -0.05
C ILE A 90 6.04 -12.52 0.07
N ILE A 91 5.58 -13.55 0.78
CA ILE A 91 4.14 -13.76 1.03
C ILE A 91 3.56 -12.56 1.79
N GLY A 92 4.27 -12.03 2.79
CA GLY A 92 3.85 -10.82 3.50
C GLY A 92 3.72 -9.60 2.60
N LEU A 93 4.66 -9.40 1.67
CA LEU A 93 4.60 -8.32 0.68
C LEU A 93 3.38 -8.44 -0.24
N ILE A 94 3.09 -9.65 -0.71
CA ILE A 94 1.94 -9.94 -1.57
C ILE A 94 0.63 -9.64 -0.82
N ILE A 95 0.51 -10.05 0.45
CA ILE A 95 -0.69 -9.82 1.26
C ILE A 95 -1.00 -8.32 1.39
N ILE A 96 0.01 -7.48 1.62
CA ILE A 96 -0.18 -6.04 1.76
C ILE A 96 -0.70 -5.42 0.45
N LEU A 97 -0.11 -5.80 -0.69
CA LEU A 97 -0.55 -5.36 -2.02
C LEU A 97 -1.97 -5.83 -2.31
N SER A 98 -2.30 -7.09 -2.03
CA SER A 98 -3.64 -7.65 -2.22
C SER A 98 -4.67 -7.01 -1.32
N ALA A 99 -4.34 -6.72 -0.05
CA ALA A 99 -5.26 -6.06 0.88
C ALA A 99 -5.67 -4.67 0.38
N TYR A 100 -4.72 -3.88 -0.13
CA TYR A 100 -5.01 -2.58 -0.72
C TYR A 100 -5.89 -2.67 -1.97
N ALA A 101 -5.59 -3.62 -2.86
CA ALA A 101 -6.37 -3.86 -4.06
C ALA A 101 -7.82 -4.27 -3.73
N LEU A 102 -8.02 -5.14 -2.73
CA LEU A 102 -9.35 -5.56 -2.29
C LEU A 102 -10.13 -4.42 -1.62
N ALA A 103 -9.48 -3.61 -0.78
CA ALA A 103 -10.14 -2.48 -0.12
C ALA A 103 -10.67 -1.45 -1.13
N THR A 104 -9.86 -1.09 -2.12
CA THR A 104 -10.25 -0.16 -3.19
C THR A 104 -11.31 -0.77 -4.11
N PHE A 105 -11.23 -2.07 -4.39
CA PHE A 105 -12.25 -2.80 -5.14
C PHE A 105 -13.62 -2.72 -4.44
N ILE A 106 -13.71 -3.06 -3.15
CA ILE A 106 -15.00 -3.03 -2.43
C ILE A 106 -15.64 -1.64 -2.45
N ILE A 107 -14.84 -0.59 -2.25
CA ILE A 107 -15.33 0.80 -2.27
C ILE A 107 -15.89 1.17 -3.65
N SER A 108 -15.15 0.88 -4.72
CA SER A 108 -15.59 1.17 -6.10
C SER A 108 -16.86 0.42 -6.47
N TYR A 109 -17.00 -0.85 -6.06
CA TYR A 109 -18.21 -1.63 -6.33
C TYR A 109 -19.44 -1.08 -5.59
N MET A 110 -19.29 -0.59 -4.36
CA MET A 110 -20.39 0.00 -3.63
C MET A 110 -20.85 1.35 -4.20
N VAL A 111 -19.91 2.19 -4.65
CA VAL A 111 -20.20 3.51 -5.24
C VAL A 111 -20.81 3.39 -6.64
N GLY A 112 -20.35 2.43 -7.44
CA GLY A 112 -20.95 2.14 -8.75
C GLY A 112 -22.41 1.70 -8.64
N ALA A 113 -22.74 0.83 -7.67
CA ALA A 113 -24.10 0.33 -7.49
C ALA A 113 -25.10 1.40 -7.00
N THR A 114 -24.65 2.49 -6.38
CA THR A 114 -25.55 3.57 -5.92
C THR A 114 -25.86 4.60 -7.01
N THR A 115 -25.02 4.71 -8.03
CA THR A 115 -25.15 5.73 -9.10
C THR A 115 -26.17 5.33 -10.17
N ASP A 116 -26.45 4.03 -10.35
CA ASP A 116 -27.32 3.52 -11.43
C ASP A 116 -28.84 3.72 -11.20
N THR A 117 -29.28 4.17 -10.02
CA THR A 117 -30.71 4.33 -9.74
C THR A 117 -31.28 5.72 -10.03
N GLN A 118 -30.47 6.69 -10.49
CA GLN A 118 -30.91 8.08 -10.71
C GLN A 118 -31.14 8.46 -12.19
N VAL A 119 -30.85 7.59 -13.15
CA VAL A 119 -30.89 7.93 -14.59
C VAL A 119 -32.04 7.30 -15.38
N ILE A 120 -33.02 6.69 -14.71
CA ILE A 120 -34.13 5.95 -15.37
C ILE A 120 -35.47 6.73 -15.35
N TRP A 121 -35.54 7.95 -14.79
CA TRP A 121 -36.77 8.77 -14.75
C TRP A 121 -36.60 10.25 -15.13
N GLN A 122 -35.58 10.61 -15.91
CA GLN A 122 -35.51 11.90 -16.62
C GLN A 122 -35.41 11.65 -18.11
#